data_AF-A0A2M6UH72-F1
#
_entry.id   AF-A0A2M6UH72-F1
#
_cell.length_a   1.000
_cell.length_b   1.000
_cell.length_c   1.000
_cell.angle_alpha   90.00
_cell.angle_beta   90.00
_cell.angle_gamma   90.00
#
_symmetry.space_group_name_H-M   'P 1'
#
loop_
_entity.id
_entity.type
_entity.pdbx_description
1 polymer ?
#
loop_
_entity_poly.entity_id
_entity_poly.type
_entity_poly.pdbx_seq_one_letter_code
_entity_poly.pdbx_strand_id
1 'polypeptide(L)'
;MGQKDEPSGAHQVYILGLDADAYPCGARFNILRDSIVSAAMDLSCRILIRQPPEVGAVARKLPLGYVLGTGKTVRLFIPRIGPRLYQQVLEAAQTARIHEETRLGAALSQTAH
;
A
#
# COMPACT_ATOMS: atom_id res chain seq x y z
N MET A 1 -27.00 0.87 18.44
CA MET A 1 -26.42 1.31 17.15
C MET A 1 -24.93 1.10 17.25
N GLY A 2 -24.40 0.07 16.57
CA GLY A 2 -22.97 -0.26 16.63
C GLY A 2 -22.17 0.81 15.90
N GLN A 3 -21.32 1.51 16.64
CA GLN A 3 -20.27 2.34 16.05
C GLN A 3 -19.36 1.37 15.30
N LYS A 4 -19.52 1.34 13.97
CA LYS A 4 -18.60 0.65 13.10
C LYS A 4 -17.39 1.56 13.04
N ASP A 5 -16.44 1.35 13.95
CA ASP A 5 -15.11 1.94 13.88
C ASP A 5 -14.58 1.70 12.46
N GLU A 6 -14.72 2.73 11.63
CA GLU A 6 -14.01 2.79 10.38
C GLU A 6 -12.53 2.77 10.80
N PRO A 7 -11.74 1.76 10.41
CA PRO A 7 -10.36 1.70 10.84
C PRO A 7 -9.74 3.00 10.34
N SER A 8 -9.35 3.87 11.28
CA SER A 8 -8.66 5.11 10.96
C SER A 8 -7.60 4.76 9.92
N GLY A 9 -7.65 5.42 8.75
CA GLY A 9 -6.80 5.07 7.61
C GLY A 9 -5.29 5.04 7.94
N ALA A 10 -4.92 5.55 9.11
CA ALA A 10 -3.61 5.51 9.74
C ALA A 10 -3.00 4.10 9.89
N HIS A 11 -3.80 3.02 9.94
CA HIS A 11 -3.29 1.64 10.10
C HIS A 11 -3.47 0.77 8.85
N GLN A 12 -3.91 1.34 7.73
CA GLN A 12 -4.10 0.59 6.50
C GLN A 12 -2.77 0.39 5.78
N VAL A 13 -2.50 -0.86 5.39
CA VAL A 13 -1.32 -1.25 4.61
C VAL A 13 -1.81 -1.77 3.28
N TYR A 14 -1.24 -1.26 2.19
CA TYR A 14 -1.46 -1.82 0.87
C TYR A 14 -0.17 -2.48 0.39
N ILE A 15 -0.29 -3.67 -0.17
CA ILE A 15 0.80 -4.40 -0.78
C ILE A 15 0.49 -4.52 -2.27
N LEU A 16 1.50 -4.26 -3.09
CA LEU A 16 1.40 -4.29 -4.54
C LEU A 16 2.68 -4.89 -5.13
N GLY A 17 2.57 -5.82 -6.06
CA GLY A 17 3.74 -6.43 -6.67
C GLY A 17 3.40 -7.23 -7.91
N LEU A 18 4.37 -8.01 -8.36
CA LEU A 18 4.20 -9.05 -9.36
C LEU A 18 4.41 -10.40 -8.69
N ASP A 19 3.62 -11.40 -9.07
CA ASP A 19 3.87 -12.78 -8.65
C ASP A 19 5.04 -13.40 -9.46
N ALA A 20 5.36 -14.67 -9.17
CA ALA A 20 6.46 -15.39 -9.83
C ALA A 20 6.27 -15.53 -11.36
N ASP A 21 5.03 -15.44 -11.85
CA ASP A 21 4.69 -15.52 -13.27
C ASP A 21 4.57 -14.11 -13.90
N ALA A 22 5.03 -13.07 -13.19
CA ALA A 22 4.91 -11.66 -13.56
C ALA A 22 3.45 -11.13 -13.65
N TYR A 23 2.48 -11.80 -13.02
CA TYR A 23 1.13 -11.26 -12.93
C TYR A 23 1.01 -10.23 -11.80
N PRO A 24 0.30 -9.12 -12.06
CA PRO A 24 0.00 -8.14 -11.02
C PRO A 24 -0.74 -8.76 -9.84
N CYS A 25 -0.22 -8.53 -8.64
CA CYS A 25 -0.82 -8.95 -7.39
C CYS A 25 -0.93 -7.76 -6.43
N GLY A 26 -1.95 -7.78 -5.60
CA GLY A 26 -2.09 -6.74 -4.59
C GLY A 26 -3.18 -7.02 -3.58
N ALA A 27 -2.97 -6.50 -2.37
CA ALA A 27 -3.86 -6.70 -1.25
C ALA A 27 -3.87 -5.47 -0.34
N ARG A 28 -5.00 -5.24 0.32
CA ARG A 28 -5.11 -4.31 1.45
C ARG A 28 -5.27 -5.07 2.76
N PHE A 29 -4.66 -4.53 3.80
CA PHE A 29 -4.74 -5.03 5.17
C PHE A 29 -5.22 -3.89 6.05
N ASN A 30 -6.20 -4.17 6.91
CA ASN A 30 -6.76 -3.18 7.83
C ASN A 30 -5.90 -2.98 9.09
N ILE A 31 -4.82 -3.74 9.23
CA ILE A 31 -3.92 -3.71 10.37
C ILE A 31 -2.49 -3.73 9.85
N LEU A 32 -1.66 -2.82 10.35
CA LEU A 32 -0.22 -2.87 10.19
C LEU A 32 0.38 -3.84 11.22
N ARG A 33 1.03 -4.90 10.74
CA ARG A 33 1.80 -5.85 11.56
C ARG A 33 3.15 -6.10 10.93
N ASP A 34 4.18 -6.24 11.75
CA ASP A 34 5.55 -6.50 11.28
C ASP A 34 5.63 -7.79 10.46
N SER A 35 4.82 -8.79 10.80
CA SER A 35 4.73 -10.04 10.03
C SER A 35 4.20 -9.85 8.60
N ILE A 36 3.31 -8.87 8.39
CA ILE A 36 2.82 -8.52 7.06
C ILE A 36 3.91 -7.81 6.28
N VAL A 37 4.63 -6.88 6.92
CA VAL A 37 5.75 -6.17 6.28
C VAL A 37 6.85 -7.14 5.88
N SER A 38 7.28 -8.00 6.81
CA SER A 38 8.32 -9.01 6.57
C SER A 38 7.95 -9.95 5.42
N ALA A 39 6.76 -10.54 5.45
CA ALA A 39 6.34 -11.47 4.40
C ALA A 39 6.14 -10.78 3.03
N ALA A 40 5.78 -9.49 3.01
CA ALA A 40 5.71 -8.73 1.77
C ALA A 40 7.10 -8.47 1.16
N MET A 41 8.11 -8.23 2.02
CA MET A 41 9.50 -8.11 1.59
C MET A 41 10.02 -9.41 1.00
N ASP A 42 9.70 -10.56 1.62
CA ASP A 42 10.07 -11.89 1.11
C ASP A 42 9.48 -12.16 -0.29
N LEU A 43 8.29 -11.63 -0.56
CA LEU A 43 7.60 -11.73 -1.85
C LEU A 43 8.02 -10.65 -2.86
N SER A 44 9.06 -9.86 -2.56
CA SER A 44 9.51 -8.74 -3.40
C SER A 44 8.38 -7.75 -3.77
N CYS A 45 7.38 -7.63 -2.90
CA CYS A 45 6.26 -6.73 -3.10
C CYS A 45 6.55 -5.34 -2.55
N ARG A 46 6.00 -4.32 -3.19
CA ARG A 46 6.03 -2.95 -2.70
C ARG A 46 5.01 -2.77 -1.59
N ILE A 47 5.46 -2.15 -0.50
CA ILE A 47 4.64 -1.90 0.69
C ILE A 47 4.30 -0.42 0.73
N LEU A 48 3.01 -0.11 0.74
CA LEU A 48 2.46 1.22 0.69
C LEU A 48 1.77 1.50 2.04
N ILE A 49 2.50 2.18 2.93
CA ILE A 49 2.04 2.56 4.28
C ILE A 49 1.79 4.06 4.30
N ARG A 50 0.74 4.51 5.00
CA ARG A 50 0.42 5.94 5.22
C ARG A 50 0.49 6.78 3.94
N GLN A 51 -0.06 6.24 2.86
CA GLN A 51 -0.03 6.93 1.58
C GLN A 51 -0.96 8.16 1.58
N PRO A 52 -0.68 9.15 0.72
CA PRO A 52 -1.57 10.28 0.51
C PRO A 52 -3.01 9.83 0.15
N PRO A 53 -4.03 10.64 0.49
CA PRO A 53 -5.43 10.28 0.30
C PRO A 53 -5.77 9.83 -1.13
N GLU A 54 -5.15 10.43 -2.15
CA GLU A 54 -5.33 10.05 -3.55
C GLU A 54 -4.89 8.61 -3.84
N VAL A 55 -3.74 8.19 -3.31
CA VAL A 55 -3.22 6.83 -3.45
C VAL A 55 -4.10 5.85 -2.67
N GLY A 56 -4.48 6.22 -1.44
CA GLY A 56 -5.37 5.42 -0.61
C GLY A 56 -6.76 5.23 -1.23
N ALA A 57 -7.29 6.23 -1.94
CA ALA A 57 -8.57 6.12 -2.65
C ALA A 57 -8.53 5.04 -3.75
N VAL A 58 -7.43 4.94 -4.49
CA VAL A 58 -7.26 3.88 -5.51
C VAL A 58 -6.95 2.54 -4.84
N ALA A 59 -6.02 2.51 -3.88
CA ALA A 59 -5.55 1.29 -3.23
C ALA A 59 -6.64 0.62 -2.37
N ARG A 60 -7.66 1.35 -1.90
CA ARG A 60 -8.85 0.77 -1.24
C ARG A 60 -9.64 -0.21 -2.11
N LYS A 61 -9.49 -0.12 -3.45
CA LYS A 61 -10.09 -1.08 -4.40
C LYS A 61 -9.37 -2.43 -4.41
N LEU A 62 -8.18 -2.52 -3.81
CA LEU A 62 -7.49 -3.79 -3.68
C LEU A 62 -8.33 -4.76 -2.82
N PRO A 63 -8.31 -6.05 -3.17
CA PRO A 63 -8.95 -7.07 -2.36
C PRO A 63 -8.30 -7.15 -0.98
N LEU A 64 -9.06 -7.63 0.00
CA LEU A 64 -8.51 -7.90 1.34
C LEU A 64 -7.51 -9.06 1.25
N GLY A 65 -6.30 -8.82 1.73
CA GLY A 65 -5.30 -9.87 1.88
C GLY A 65 -5.55 -10.70 3.13
N TYR A 66 -5.05 -11.93 3.11
CA TYR A 66 -5.13 -12.83 4.25
C TYR A 66 -3.73 -13.15 4.75
N VAL A 67 -3.62 -13.25 6.08
CA VAL A 67 -2.42 -13.68 6.76
C VAL A 67 -2.67 -15.11 7.24
N LEU A 68 -1.87 -16.05 6.77
CA LEU A 68 -1.96 -17.46 7.12
C LEU A 68 -0.78 -17.83 8.02
N GLY A 69 -1.07 -18.41 9.18
CA GLY A 69 -0.08 -18.82 10.17
C GLY A 69 -0.04 -17.92 11.42
N THR A 70 0.59 -18.44 12.47
CA THR A 70 0.83 -17.74 13.75
C THR A 70 2.26 -18.03 14.21
N GLY A 71 2.93 -17.05 14.83
CA GLY A 71 4.31 -17.20 15.31
C GLY A 71 5.38 -16.96 14.24
N LYS A 72 6.35 -17.88 14.10
CA LYS A 72 7.55 -17.71 13.26
C LYS A 72 7.32 -17.85 11.75
N THR A 73 6.22 -18.46 11.33
CA THR A 73 5.93 -18.70 9.92
C THR A 73 4.63 -18.01 9.55
N VAL A 74 4.75 -16.90 8.83
CA VAL A 74 3.62 -16.13 8.34
C VAL A 74 3.67 -16.11 6.81
N ARG A 75 2.59 -16.56 6.17
CA ARG A 75 2.41 -16.45 4.73
C ARG A 75 1.35 -15.41 4.43
N LEU A 76 1.63 -14.56 3.46
CA LEU A 76 0.62 -13.66 2.91
C LEU A 76 -0.03 -14.31 1.71
N PHE A 77 -1.37 -14.26 1.70
CA PHE A 77 -2.13 -14.49 0.49
C PHE A 77 -2.40 -13.13 -0.17
N ILE A 78 -1.71 -12.90 -1.29
CA ILE A 78 -1.87 -11.71 -2.13
C ILE A 78 -2.52 -12.18 -3.44
N PRO A 79 -3.81 -11.88 -3.66
CA PRO A 79 -4.49 -12.31 -4.87
C PRO A 79 -4.00 -11.55 -6.10
N ARG A 80 -4.16 -12.19 -7.26
CA ARG A 80 -3.99 -11.53 -8.55
C ARG A 80 -5.02 -10.41 -8.72
N ILE A 81 -4.57 -9.31 -9.29
CA ILE A 81 -5.40 -8.16 -9.60
C ILE A 81 -5.31 -7.84 -11.09
N GLY A 82 -6.29 -7.11 -11.61
CA GLY A 82 -6.24 -6.66 -13.00
C GLY A 82 -5.07 -5.70 -13.24
N PRO A 83 -4.42 -5.76 -14.42
CA PRO A 83 -3.28 -4.90 -14.75
C PRO A 83 -3.64 -3.40 -14.71
N ARG A 84 -4.89 -3.07 -15.04
CA ARG A 84 -5.41 -1.69 -14.94
C ARG A 84 -5.39 -1.17 -13.51
N LEU A 85 -5.82 -1.97 -12.53
CA LEU A 85 -5.83 -1.54 -11.14
C LEU A 85 -4.40 -1.38 -10.61
N TYR A 86 -3.53 -2.32 -10.96
CA TYR A 86 -2.11 -2.25 -10.64
C TYR A 86 -1.47 -0.95 -11.15
N GLN A 87 -1.67 -0.65 -12.43
CA GLN A 87 -1.16 0.56 -13.06
C GLN A 87 -1.72 1.85 -12.41
N GLN A 88 -3.02 1.89 -12.12
CA GLN A 88 -3.64 3.04 -11.45
C GLN A 88 -3.03 3.32 -10.07
N VAL A 89 -2.70 2.29 -9.30
CA VAL A 89 -2.04 2.47 -7.99
C VAL A 89 -0.61 2.98 -8.17
N LEU A 90 0.12 2.47 -9.16
CA LEU A 90 1.48 2.94 -9.47
C LEU A 90 1.51 4.41 -9.93
N GLU A 91 0.59 4.78 -10.83
CA GLU A 91 0.45 6.16 -11.32
C GLU A 91 0.10 7.11 -10.17
N ALA A 92 -0.89 6.75 -9.35
CA ALA A 92 -1.26 7.56 -8.19
C ALA A 92 -0.07 7.75 -7.23
N ALA A 93 0.68 6.67 -6.94
CA ALA A 93 1.86 6.75 -6.08
C ALA A 93 2.97 7.61 -6.69
N GLN A 94 3.17 7.56 -8.01
CA GLN A 94 4.15 8.36 -8.71
C GLN A 94 3.78 9.85 -8.71
N THR A 95 2.52 10.18 -9.02
CA THR A 95 2.02 11.56 -8.99
C THR A 95 2.13 12.15 -7.59
N ALA A 96 1.73 11.39 -6.56
CA ALA A 96 1.82 11.85 -5.18
C ALA A 96 3.28 12.12 -4.75
N ARG A 97 4.22 11.29 -5.21
CA ARG A 97 5.65 11.52 -4.99
C ARG A 97 6.13 12.81 -5.65
N ILE A 98 5.77 13.06 -6.91
CA ILE A 98 6.15 14.27 -7.65
C ILE A 98 5.60 15.53 -6.95
N HIS A 99 4.34 15.49 -6.50
CA HIS A 99 3.75 16.60 -5.74
C HIS A 99 4.50 16.88 -4.44
N GLU A 100 4.88 15.85 -3.70
CA GLU A 100 5.64 16.01 -2.46
C GLU A 100 7.05 16.57 -2.71
N GLU A 101 7.76 16.06 -3.72
CA GLU A 101 9.07 16.59 -4.13
C GLU A 101 8.96 18.07 -4.54
N THR A 102 7.91 18.44 -5.26
CA THR A 102 7.63 19.84 -5.65
C THR A 102 7.35 20.72 -4.43
N ARG A 103 6.57 20.21 -3.47
CA ARG A 103 6.26 20.92 -2.22
C ARG A 103 7.50 21.16 -1.37
N LEU A 104 8.35 20.15 -1.22
CA LEU A 104 9.62 20.25 -0.49
C LEU A 104 10.58 21.23 -1.18
N GLY A 105 10.71 21.16 -2.50
CA GLY A 105 11.53 22.09 -3.28
C GLY A 105 11.06 23.56 -3.14
N ALA A 106 9.75 23.78 -3.15
CA ALA A 106 9.16 25.10 -2.93
C ALA A 106 9.42 25.61 -1.50
N ALA A 107 9.27 24.75 -0.49
CA ALA A 107 9.53 25.11 0.91
C ALA A 107 11.00 25.50 1.14
N LEU A 108 11.94 24.74 0.57
CA LEU A 108 13.37 25.04 0.66
C LEU A 108 13.72 26.38 -0.01
N SER A 109 13.10 26.66 -1.14
CA SER A 109 13.26 27.94 -1.86
C SER A 109 12.73 29.14 -1.07
N GLN A 110 11.64 28.95 -0.28
CA GLN A 110 11.06 30.00 0.55
C GLN A 110 11.87 30.29 1.83
N THR A 111 12.59 29.30 2.37
CA THR A 111 13.46 29.49 3.54
C THR A 111 14.83 30.08 3.20
N ALA A 112 15.18 30.20 1.92
CA ALA A 112 16.45 30.77 1.45
C ALA A 112 16.39 32.28 1.14
N HIS A 113 15.31 32.95 1.52
CA HIS A 113 15.11 34.40 1.34
C HIS A 113 14.87 35.11 2.67
#